data_AF-A0A067E6M6-F1
#
_entry.id   AF-A0A067E6M6-F1
#
_cell.length_a   1.000
_cell.length_b   1.000
_cell.length_c   1.000
_cell.angle_alpha   90.00
_cell.angle_beta   90.00
_cell.angle_gamma   90.00
#
_symmetry.space_group_name_H-M   'P 1'
#
loop_
_entity.id
_entity.type
_entity.pdbx_description
1 polymer ?
#
loop_
_entity_poly.entity_id
_entity_poly.type
_entity_poly.pdbx_seq_one_letter_code
_entity_poly.pdbx_strand_id
1 'polypeptide(L)'
;MQACSGAAVMGSLQQPIWVKGPRLPSEGSVMVGFPNQIRLNMVKPCRCSSIEGSLVTGRPPSSVSVPIPEIGGDGSSFVDYSLGEADPEVCEIITKEKERQFKSLELIASENFTSRAVMEAVGSCLTNKYSEGLPGKRYYGGNEYIDELETLCQKRALAAFNLDENKWGVNVQPLSGSPANFEVYTAILKPHDRIMGLDLPHGGHLSHGFMTPKRRVSGTSIYFESMPYRLDESTGLVDYDMLEKTAILFRPKLIIAGASAYPRDFDYPRMRQIADAVGALLMMDMAHISGLVAASVVADPFKYCDVVTTTTHKSLRGPRGGMIFFKKDPVLGVELESAINNAVFPGLQGGPHNHTIGGLAVCLKHAQSPEFKVYQNKSACKPIG
;
A
#
# COMPACT_ATOMS: atom_id res chain seq x y z
N MET A 1 27.23 -10.37 -27.65
CA MET A 1 27.64 -10.49 -26.24
C MET A 1 26.60 -11.36 -25.55
N GLN A 2 26.97 -12.57 -25.12
CA GLN A 2 26.07 -13.48 -24.39
C GLN A 2 25.87 -12.94 -22.97
N ALA A 3 24.62 -12.64 -22.61
CA ALA A 3 24.24 -12.30 -21.25
C ALA A 3 24.09 -13.60 -20.44
N CYS A 4 24.90 -13.76 -19.40
CA CYS A 4 24.75 -14.82 -18.41
C CYS A 4 23.51 -14.52 -17.56
N SER A 5 22.44 -15.29 -17.76
CA SER A 5 21.28 -15.31 -16.88
C SER A 5 21.53 -16.30 -15.72
N GLY A 6 22.11 -15.80 -14.63
CA GLY A 6 22.17 -16.52 -13.35
C GLY A 6 21.10 -15.98 -12.42
N ALA A 7 20.03 -16.74 -12.18
CA ALA A 7 19.09 -16.45 -11.11
C ALA A 7 19.75 -16.80 -9.77
N ALA A 8 20.17 -15.79 -9.02
CA ALA A 8 20.60 -15.96 -7.65
C ALA A 8 19.38 -16.12 -6.75
N VAL A 9 18.99 -17.37 -6.47
CA VAL A 9 18.02 -17.67 -5.41
C VAL A 9 18.74 -17.52 -4.08
N MET A 10 18.52 -16.40 -3.37
CA MET A 10 18.93 -16.28 -1.97
C MET A 10 18.00 -17.14 -1.12
N GLY A 11 18.45 -18.35 -0.77
CA GLY A 11 17.73 -19.23 0.14
C GLY A 11 17.80 -18.69 1.57
N SER A 12 16.71 -18.09 2.07
CA SER A 12 16.49 -17.93 3.50
C SER A 12 15.64 -19.09 4.03
N LEU A 13 16.26 -19.97 4.82
CA LEU A 13 15.54 -21.04 5.50
C LEU A 13 14.83 -20.46 6.73
N GLN A 14 13.52 -20.23 6.65
CA GLN A 14 12.66 -20.01 7.82
C GLN A 14 11.76 -21.23 7.98
N GLN A 15 12.05 -22.09 8.95
CA GLN A 15 11.18 -23.20 9.34
C GLN A 15 10.35 -22.80 10.56
N PRO A 16 9.03 -23.03 10.57
CA PRO A 16 8.21 -22.81 11.75
C PRO A 16 8.51 -23.89 12.80
N ILE A 17 9.04 -23.48 13.95
CA ILE A 17 9.20 -24.35 15.12
C ILE A 17 7.89 -24.31 15.91
N TRP A 18 7.14 -25.42 15.91
CA TRP A 18 5.96 -25.58 16.76
C TRP A 18 6.39 -25.78 18.21
N VAL A 19 6.20 -24.77 19.06
CA VAL A 19 6.36 -24.90 20.51
C VAL A 19 5.00 -25.27 21.13
N LYS A 20 4.90 -26.49 21.68
CA LYS A 20 3.79 -26.85 22.58
C LYS A 20 3.98 -26.08 23.89
N GLY A 21 3.14 -25.08 24.15
CA GLY A 21 3.15 -24.36 25.43
C GLY A 21 2.69 -25.25 26.59
N PRO A 22 3.25 -25.10 27.81
CA PRO A 22 2.74 -25.80 28.98
C PRO A 22 1.51 -25.09 29.56
N ARG A 23 0.55 -25.89 30.03
CA ARG A 23 -0.55 -25.44 30.89
C ARG A 23 0.03 -25.09 32.26
N LEU A 24 -0.33 -23.92 32.79
CA LEU A 24 -0.08 -23.51 34.18
C LEU A 24 -0.66 -24.52 35.18
N PRO A 25 0.04 -24.76 36.29
CA PRO A 25 -0.61 -25.01 37.57
C PRO A 25 -0.25 -23.96 38.63
N SER A 26 -1.22 -23.74 39.50
CA SER A 26 -1.29 -22.81 40.63
C SER A 26 -0.57 -23.32 41.89
N GLU A 27 -0.03 -22.36 42.64
CA GLU A 27 0.28 -22.32 44.09
C GLU A 27 1.27 -23.30 44.76
N GLY A 28 2.22 -22.71 45.53
CA GLY A 28 2.49 -23.12 46.92
C GLY A 28 3.90 -23.65 47.31
N SER A 29 4.53 -22.96 48.28
CA SER A 29 5.43 -23.48 49.35
C SER A 29 6.97 -23.63 49.16
N VAL A 30 7.71 -22.60 49.63
CA VAL A 30 8.67 -22.55 50.78
C VAL A 30 9.75 -23.65 51.06
N MET A 31 10.99 -23.13 51.29
CA MET A 31 12.13 -23.52 52.19
C MET A 31 13.40 -24.27 51.69
N VAL A 32 14.53 -23.51 51.73
CA VAL A 32 15.87 -23.71 52.38
C VAL A 32 16.90 -24.76 51.87
N GLY A 33 18.13 -24.29 51.64
CA GLY A 33 19.38 -25.07 51.75
C GLY A 33 20.64 -24.42 51.12
N PHE A 34 21.60 -23.98 51.94
CA PHE A 34 22.96 -23.46 51.61
C PHE A 34 23.98 -24.60 51.33
N PRO A 35 25.31 -24.35 51.16
CA PRO A 35 26.02 -23.89 49.94
C PRO A 35 27.20 -24.84 49.58
N ASN A 36 27.97 -24.57 48.52
CA ASN A 36 29.42 -24.86 48.54
C ASN A 36 30.25 -24.14 47.48
N GLN A 37 31.49 -23.86 47.88
CA GLN A 37 32.57 -23.12 47.23
C GLN A 37 33.27 -23.88 46.09
N ILE A 38 34.17 -23.15 45.39
CA ILE A 38 35.50 -23.50 44.82
C ILE A 38 35.59 -23.06 43.33
N ARG A 39 36.29 -21.97 42.96
CA ARG A 39 37.74 -21.70 42.76
C ARG A 39 38.30 -22.10 41.36
N LEU A 40 38.56 -21.07 40.53
CA LEU A 40 39.68 -20.81 39.59
C LEU A 40 40.32 -21.97 38.78
N ASN A 41 40.38 -21.87 37.44
CA ASN A 41 41.52 -21.27 36.67
C ASN A 41 41.56 -21.63 35.16
N MET A 42 41.77 -20.59 34.35
CA MET A 42 42.75 -20.41 33.24
C MET A 42 43.01 -21.45 32.10
N VAL A 43 42.65 -21.02 30.87
CA VAL A 43 43.53 -20.70 29.70
C VAL A 43 44.21 -21.79 28.81
N LYS A 44 43.74 -21.82 27.53
CA LYS A 44 44.43 -21.90 26.19
C LYS A 44 45.07 -23.25 25.71
N PRO A 45 45.47 -23.42 24.41
CA PRO A 45 44.69 -23.39 23.15
C PRO A 45 45.18 -24.43 22.09
N CYS A 46 44.67 -24.35 20.84
CA CYS A 46 45.23 -24.91 19.57
C CYS A 46 45.07 -26.44 19.37
N ARG A 47 44.82 -27.03 18.18
CA ARG A 47 45.22 -26.72 16.80
C ARG A 47 44.20 -27.23 15.76
N CYS A 48 44.29 -26.67 14.55
CA CYS A 48 43.61 -27.03 13.31
C CYS A 48 44.45 -28.00 12.46
N SER A 49 43.82 -29.01 11.85
CA SER A 49 44.27 -29.86 10.72
C SER A 49 43.18 -30.93 10.52
N SER A 50 42.77 -31.42 9.35
CA SER A 50 43.01 -31.17 7.93
C SER A 50 41.97 -32.05 7.22
N ILE A 51 41.47 -31.60 6.06
CA ILE A 51 40.48 -32.31 5.25
C ILE A 51 41.20 -33.39 4.43
N GLU A 52 40.74 -34.64 4.55
CA GLU A 52 40.97 -35.70 3.54
C GLU A 52 39.61 -36.31 3.18
N GLY A 53 39.33 -36.34 1.87
CA GLY A 53 38.15 -36.97 1.30
C GLY A 53 38.42 -38.41 0.87
N SER A 54 37.46 -39.30 1.12
CA SER A 54 37.39 -40.64 0.51
C SER A 54 35.94 -40.97 0.13
N LEU A 55 35.78 -41.60 -1.03
CA LEU A 55 34.53 -41.91 -1.72
C LEU A 55 34.03 -43.33 -1.40
N VAL A 56 32.72 -43.43 -1.19
CA VAL A 56 31.81 -44.61 -1.36
C VAL A 56 31.87 -45.73 -0.31
N THR A 57 30.78 -45.87 0.46
CA THR A 57 29.83 -47.01 0.39
C THR A 57 28.61 -46.70 1.25
N GLY A 58 27.42 -46.89 0.68
CA GLY A 58 26.14 -46.56 1.32
C GLY A 58 25.89 -47.35 2.59
N ARG A 59 25.60 -46.63 3.66
CA ARG A 59 24.82 -47.11 4.81
C ARG A 59 23.55 -46.24 4.90
N PRO A 60 22.38 -46.82 5.24
CA PRO A 60 21.21 -46.02 5.55
C PRO A 60 21.57 -45.09 6.71
N PRO A 61 21.11 -43.83 6.75
CA PRO A 61 21.40 -42.97 7.87
C PRO A 61 20.76 -43.59 9.11
N SER A 62 21.61 -44.18 9.96
CA SER A 62 21.31 -44.36 11.37
C SER A 62 20.75 -43.05 11.86
N SER A 63 19.59 -43.08 12.51
CA SER A 63 19.02 -41.96 13.23
C SER A 63 19.97 -41.55 14.35
N VAL A 64 21.03 -40.83 13.99
CA VAL A 64 21.85 -40.09 14.92
C VAL A 64 20.96 -38.93 15.33
N SER A 65 20.31 -39.09 16.47
CA SER A 65 19.77 -37.97 17.23
C SER A 65 20.94 -37.05 17.52
N VAL A 66 21.17 -36.07 16.64
CA VAL A 66 22.04 -34.94 16.93
C VAL A 66 21.42 -34.29 18.18
N PRO A 67 22.16 -34.20 19.30
CA PRO A 67 21.68 -33.42 20.43
C PRO A 67 21.42 -32.01 19.87
N ILE A 68 20.16 -31.57 19.92
CA ILE A 68 19.87 -30.16 19.76
C ILE A 68 20.74 -29.49 20.83
N PRO A 69 21.66 -28.59 20.47
CA PRO A 69 22.31 -27.79 21.49
C PRO A 69 21.16 -27.08 22.19
N GLU A 70 20.88 -27.44 23.45
CA GLU A 70 20.19 -26.52 24.33
C GLU A 70 21.01 -25.25 24.21
N ILE A 71 20.40 -24.19 23.65
CA ILE A 71 21.00 -22.87 23.66
C ILE A 71 20.92 -22.45 25.13
N GLY A 72 21.83 -22.99 25.93
CA GLY A 72 22.28 -22.46 27.20
C GLY A 72 23.10 -21.21 26.88
N GLY A 73 22.37 -20.16 26.55
CA GLY A 73 22.88 -18.80 26.50
C GLY A 73 22.00 -18.00 27.44
N ASP A 74 22.63 -17.35 28.42
CA ASP A 74 22.06 -16.31 29.26
C ASP A 74 21.01 -15.52 28.47
N GLY A 75 19.74 -15.68 28.83
CA GLY A 75 18.60 -15.33 28.01
C GLY A 75 18.73 -13.89 27.53
N SER A 76 18.60 -13.65 26.23
CA SER A 76 18.76 -12.31 25.68
C SER A 76 17.96 -11.30 26.51
N SER A 77 18.64 -10.32 27.07
CA SER A 77 18.07 -9.31 27.97
C SER A 77 17.13 -8.31 27.27
N PHE A 78 16.55 -8.68 26.14
CA PHE A 78 15.58 -7.88 25.43
C PHE A 78 14.24 -8.00 26.14
N VAL A 79 13.99 -7.08 27.05
CA VAL A 79 12.68 -6.85 27.65
C VAL A 79 11.83 -6.10 26.62
N ASP A 80 10.68 -6.66 26.29
CA ASP A 80 9.70 -6.04 25.40
C ASP A 80 8.89 -4.99 26.18
N TYR A 81 9.36 -3.75 26.15
CA TYR A 81 8.76 -2.63 26.86
C TYR A 81 7.54 -2.07 26.14
N SER A 82 6.55 -1.60 26.90
CA SER A 82 5.49 -0.77 26.34
C SER A 82 6.03 0.58 25.86
N LEU A 83 5.29 1.27 24.99
CA LEU A 83 5.72 2.59 24.49
C LEU A 83 5.98 3.60 25.63
N GLY A 84 5.16 3.60 26.68
CA GLY A 84 5.34 4.53 27.80
C GLY A 84 6.59 4.24 28.65
N GLU A 85 7.06 2.99 28.66
CA GLU A 85 8.29 2.60 29.35
C GLU A 85 9.52 2.83 28.48
N ALA A 86 9.42 2.53 27.17
CA ALA A 86 10.52 2.67 26.22
C ALA A 86 10.77 4.13 25.82
N ASP A 87 9.71 4.90 25.59
CA ASP A 87 9.75 6.28 25.11
C ASP A 87 8.57 7.11 25.67
N PRO A 88 8.67 7.58 26.94
CA PRO A 88 7.64 8.39 27.56
C PRO A 88 7.41 9.74 26.84
N GLU A 89 8.41 10.28 26.14
CA GLU A 89 8.28 11.54 25.40
C GLU A 89 7.33 11.37 24.21
N VAL A 90 7.52 10.31 23.41
CA VAL A 90 6.61 10.00 22.29
C VAL A 90 5.22 9.64 22.81
N CYS A 91 5.11 8.90 23.92
CA CYS A 91 3.83 8.59 24.55
C CYS A 91 3.04 9.86 24.93
N GLU A 92 3.74 10.86 25.48
CA GLU A 92 3.14 12.14 25.86
C GLU A 92 2.71 12.96 24.62
N ILE A 93 3.49 12.95 23.53
CA ILE A 93 3.11 13.61 22.27
C ILE A 93 1.84 12.96 21.69
N ILE A 94 1.75 11.64 21.68
CA ILE A 94 0.54 10.92 21.20
C ILE A 94 -0.67 11.26 22.06
N THR A 95 -0.49 11.37 23.38
CA THR A 95 -1.55 11.76 24.31
C THR A 95 -2.05 13.17 24.02
N LYS A 96 -1.14 14.13 23.82
CA LYS A 96 -1.48 15.52 23.43
C LYS A 96 -2.22 15.59 22.10
N GLU A 97 -1.79 14.83 21.09
CA GLU A 97 -2.49 14.79 19.79
C GLU A 97 -3.89 14.18 19.90
N LYS A 98 -4.05 13.11 20.68
CA LYS A 98 -5.37 12.53 20.96
C LYS A 98 -6.31 13.55 21.61
N GLU A 99 -5.81 14.33 22.58
CA GLU A 99 -6.59 15.40 23.19
C GLU A 99 -6.93 16.53 22.22
N ARG A 100 -5.97 16.93 21.37
CA ARG A 100 -6.19 17.94 20.33
C ARG A 100 -7.35 17.52 19.42
N GLN A 101 -7.31 16.30 18.90
CA GLN A 101 -8.37 15.75 18.04
C GLN A 101 -9.73 15.70 18.75
N PHE A 102 -9.76 15.26 20.01
CA PHE A 102 -11.00 15.17 20.79
C PHE A 102 -11.65 16.54 21.03
N LYS A 103 -10.84 17.59 21.18
CA LYS A 103 -11.29 18.95 21.50
C LYS A 103 -11.48 19.84 20.26
N SER A 104 -11.25 19.33 19.05
CA SER A 104 -11.24 20.13 17.81
C SER A 104 -12.44 19.84 16.90
N LEU A 105 -12.90 20.88 16.21
CA LEU A 105 -13.80 20.73 15.06
C LEU A 105 -12.97 20.51 13.80
N GLU A 106 -12.79 19.26 13.40
CA GLU A 106 -12.00 18.90 12.22
C GLU A 106 -12.80 19.08 10.93
N LEU A 107 -12.50 20.16 10.19
CA LEU A 107 -13.17 20.54 8.94
C LEU A 107 -12.26 20.43 7.70
N ILE A 108 -11.07 19.86 7.85
CA ILE A 108 -10.17 19.59 6.72
C ILE A 108 -10.73 18.41 5.92
N ALA A 109 -11.19 18.65 4.69
CA ALA A 109 -11.92 17.68 3.88
C ALA A 109 -11.14 16.38 3.56
N SER A 110 -9.82 16.38 3.68
CA SER A 110 -8.96 15.21 3.46
C SER A 110 -8.69 14.41 4.73
N GLU A 111 -9.09 14.88 5.90
CA GLU A 111 -8.87 14.21 7.17
C GLU A 111 -10.08 13.38 7.59
N ASN A 112 -9.81 12.32 8.37
CA ASN A 112 -10.83 11.45 8.93
C ASN A 112 -10.26 10.67 10.11
N PHE A 113 -11.14 10.10 10.93
CA PHE A 113 -10.76 9.23 12.04
C PHE A 113 -10.89 7.77 11.63
N THR A 114 -9.76 7.07 11.51
CA THR A 114 -9.77 5.64 11.21
C THR A 114 -10.29 4.80 12.38
N SER A 115 -10.65 3.54 12.13
CA SER A 115 -11.19 2.68 13.18
C SER A 115 -10.07 2.08 14.04
N ARG A 116 -10.41 1.75 15.29
CA ARG A 116 -9.52 1.01 16.19
C ARG A 116 -9.00 -0.29 15.56
N ALA A 117 -9.88 -1.04 14.90
CA ALA A 117 -9.51 -2.29 14.24
C ALA A 117 -8.48 -2.09 13.12
N VAL A 118 -8.54 -0.98 12.38
CA VAL A 118 -7.52 -0.63 11.40
C VAL A 118 -6.19 -0.34 12.08
N MET A 119 -6.18 0.46 13.16
CA MET A 119 -4.95 0.76 13.91
C MET A 119 -4.30 -0.48 14.52
N GLU A 120 -5.11 -1.41 15.06
CA GLU A 120 -4.62 -2.69 15.61
C GLU A 120 -3.93 -3.55 14.54
N ALA A 121 -4.47 -3.60 13.31
CA ALA A 121 -3.83 -4.32 12.21
C ALA A 121 -2.53 -3.63 11.74
N VAL A 122 -2.50 -2.29 11.70
CA VAL A 122 -1.32 -1.51 11.31
C VAL A 122 -0.18 -1.66 12.34
N GLY A 123 -0.49 -1.77 13.63
CA GLY A 123 0.48 -2.00 14.70
C GLY A 123 0.85 -3.46 14.94
N SER A 124 0.52 -4.37 14.03
CA SER A 124 0.71 -5.82 14.21
C SER A 124 2.08 -6.32 13.72
N CYS A 125 2.35 -7.61 13.98
CA CYS A 125 3.58 -8.29 13.54
C CYS A 125 3.76 -8.39 12.01
N LEU A 126 2.73 -8.06 11.23
CA LEU A 126 2.80 -8.02 9.76
C LEU A 126 3.93 -7.11 9.25
N THR A 127 4.33 -6.10 10.02
CA THR A 127 5.44 -5.20 9.68
C THR A 127 6.78 -5.91 9.55
N ASN A 128 6.95 -7.06 10.22
CA ASN A 128 8.23 -7.78 10.27
C ASN A 128 8.51 -8.57 8.99
N LYS A 129 7.50 -8.82 8.14
CA LYS A 129 7.66 -9.70 6.99
C LYS A 129 8.01 -8.93 5.73
N TYR A 130 9.13 -9.30 5.12
CA TYR A 130 9.54 -8.85 3.79
C TYR A 130 8.98 -9.77 2.70
N SER A 131 8.27 -9.21 1.72
CA SER A 131 7.45 -9.98 0.75
C SER A 131 7.46 -9.40 -0.68
N GLU A 132 8.63 -9.00 -1.18
CA GLU A 132 8.80 -8.53 -2.56
C GLU A 132 8.19 -9.50 -3.59
N GLY A 133 7.55 -8.91 -4.61
CA GLY A 133 6.73 -9.60 -5.60
C GLY A 133 5.23 -9.52 -5.32
N LEU A 134 4.47 -10.41 -5.95
CA LEU A 134 3.01 -10.54 -5.81
C LEU A 134 2.65 -11.90 -5.19
N PRO A 135 1.42 -12.09 -4.69
CA PRO A 135 0.96 -13.39 -4.20
C PRO A 135 1.25 -14.52 -5.20
N GLY A 136 1.82 -15.62 -4.71
CA GLY A 136 2.23 -16.78 -5.52
C GLY A 136 3.48 -16.57 -6.39
N LYS A 137 4.06 -15.36 -6.43
CA LYS A 137 5.26 -14.98 -7.21
C LYS A 137 6.22 -14.13 -6.37
N ARG A 138 6.53 -14.61 -5.16
CA ARG A 138 7.41 -13.93 -4.21
C ARG A 138 8.88 -14.27 -4.46
N TYR A 139 9.76 -13.32 -4.16
CA TYR A 139 11.21 -13.51 -4.24
C TYR A 139 11.77 -14.23 -2.99
N TYR A 140 11.07 -14.16 -1.86
CA TYR A 140 11.47 -14.77 -0.60
C TYR A 140 10.44 -15.81 -0.12
N GLY A 141 10.90 -16.78 0.66
CA GLY A 141 10.06 -17.77 1.34
C GLY A 141 9.26 -17.22 2.53
N GLY A 142 8.39 -18.06 3.09
CA GLY A 142 7.65 -17.78 4.33
C GLY A 142 6.48 -16.80 4.19
N ASN A 143 5.95 -16.58 2.99
CA ASN A 143 4.90 -15.59 2.70
C ASN A 143 3.47 -16.16 2.64
N GLU A 144 3.24 -17.40 3.10
CA GLU A 144 1.92 -18.07 3.03
C GLU A 144 0.77 -17.18 3.55
N TYR A 145 0.90 -16.64 4.76
CA TYR A 145 -0.13 -15.77 5.35
C TYR A 145 -0.12 -14.34 4.79
N ILE A 146 1.00 -13.89 4.22
CA ILE A 146 1.07 -12.59 3.54
C ILE A 146 0.32 -12.65 2.22
N ASP A 147 0.45 -13.76 1.50
CA ASP A 147 -0.28 -14.02 0.25
C ASP A 147 -1.78 -14.13 0.53
N GLU A 148 -2.18 -14.86 1.57
CA GLU A 148 -3.58 -14.90 2.01
C GLU A 148 -4.13 -13.49 2.30
N LEU A 149 -3.38 -12.68 3.05
CA LEU A 149 -3.78 -11.33 3.42
C LEU A 149 -3.90 -10.41 2.21
N GLU A 150 -2.90 -10.38 1.33
CA GLU A 150 -2.88 -9.50 0.17
C GLU A 150 -3.96 -9.89 -0.85
N THR A 151 -4.15 -11.19 -1.11
CA THR A 151 -5.26 -11.68 -1.95
C THR A 151 -6.62 -11.34 -1.35
N LEU A 152 -6.79 -11.48 -0.03
CA LEU A 152 -8.02 -11.06 0.64
C LEU A 152 -8.26 -9.54 0.50
N CYS A 153 -7.21 -8.74 0.61
CA CYS A 153 -7.28 -7.29 0.44
C CYS A 153 -7.73 -6.92 -0.98
N GLN A 154 -7.10 -7.52 -2.00
CA GLN A 154 -7.46 -7.32 -3.41
C GLN A 154 -8.93 -7.70 -3.68
N LYS A 155 -9.36 -8.87 -3.20
CA LYS A 155 -10.76 -9.32 -3.35
C LYS A 155 -11.74 -8.35 -2.70
N ARG A 156 -11.43 -7.87 -1.48
CA ARG A 156 -12.28 -6.89 -0.77
C ARG A 156 -12.28 -5.53 -1.45
N ALA A 157 -11.18 -5.13 -2.09
CA ALA A 157 -11.10 -3.89 -2.84
C ALA A 157 -12.05 -3.94 -4.03
N LEU A 158 -11.97 -4.98 -4.87
CA LEU A 158 -12.89 -5.16 -5.99
C LEU A 158 -14.36 -5.21 -5.53
N ALA A 159 -14.65 -5.97 -4.47
CA ALA A 159 -16.00 -6.07 -3.92
C ALA A 159 -16.53 -4.74 -3.36
N ALA A 160 -15.71 -3.95 -2.67
CA ALA A 160 -16.12 -2.66 -2.09
C ALA A 160 -16.53 -1.63 -3.15
N PHE A 161 -16.05 -1.77 -4.39
CA PHE A 161 -16.40 -0.91 -5.52
C PHE A 161 -17.34 -1.60 -6.53
N ASN A 162 -17.91 -2.76 -6.18
CA ASN A 162 -18.81 -3.55 -7.03
C ASN A 162 -18.21 -3.91 -8.42
N LEU A 163 -16.92 -4.25 -8.45
CA LEU A 163 -16.20 -4.55 -9.68
C LEU A 163 -16.18 -6.05 -9.99
N ASP A 164 -16.39 -6.39 -11.26
CA ASP A 164 -16.19 -7.73 -11.79
C ASP A 164 -14.69 -8.05 -11.86
N GLU A 165 -14.25 -9.07 -11.12
CA GLU A 165 -12.86 -9.49 -11.04
C GLU A 165 -12.28 -9.99 -12.37
N ASN A 166 -13.12 -10.32 -13.35
CA ASN A 166 -12.66 -10.67 -14.69
C ASN A 166 -12.34 -9.44 -15.55
N LYS A 167 -12.93 -8.28 -15.22
CA LYS A 167 -12.77 -7.04 -15.98
C LYS A 167 -11.81 -6.07 -15.31
N TRP A 168 -11.71 -6.14 -13.98
CA TRP A 168 -10.89 -5.25 -13.18
C TRP A 168 -9.90 -6.02 -12.32
N GLY A 169 -8.67 -5.51 -12.28
CA GLY A 169 -7.67 -5.88 -11.28
C GLY A 169 -7.38 -4.71 -10.36
N VAL A 170 -6.62 -4.99 -9.30
CA VAL A 170 -6.20 -3.97 -8.32
C VAL A 170 -4.82 -4.29 -7.78
N ASN A 171 -3.95 -3.28 -7.71
CA ASN A 171 -2.72 -3.31 -6.94
C ASN A 171 -2.93 -2.53 -5.63
N VAL A 172 -2.62 -3.16 -4.50
CA VAL A 172 -2.83 -2.65 -3.13
C VAL A 172 -1.52 -2.32 -2.39
N GLN A 173 -0.40 -2.39 -3.10
CA GLN A 173 0.93 -2.09 -2.56
C GLN A 173 1.39 -0.62 -2.62
N PRO A 174 0.78 0.31 -3.39
CA PRO A 174 1.23 1.70 -3.39
C PRO A 174 1.23 2.32 -1.99
N LEU A 175 2.35 2.95 -1.61
CA LEU A 175 2.54 3.46 -0.24
C LEU A 175 1.62 4.64 0.11
N SER A 176 1.13 5.37 -0.88
CA SER A 176 0.20 6.52 -0.72
C SER A 176 -0.39 6.92 -2.08
N GLY A 177 -1.19 7.99 -2.14
CA GLY A 177 -1.83 8.44 -3.39
C GLY A 177 -0.87 9.06 -4.40
N SER A 178 0.07 9.90 -3.95
CA SER A 178 1.08 10.50 -4.84
C SER A 178 1.96 9.45 -5.56
N PRO A 179 2.55 8.45 -4.86
CA PRO A 179 3.28 7.39 -5.54
C PRO A 179 2.37 6.53 -6.40
N ALA A 180 1.14 6.20 -5.97
CA ALA A 180 0.19 5.45 -6.80
C ALA A 180 -0.04 6.10 -8.18
N ASN A 181 -0.22 7.42 -8.19
CA ASN A 181 -0.35 8.18 -9.42
C ASN A 181 0.94 8.12 -10.26
N PHE A 182 2.10 8.31 -9.64
CA PHE A 182 3.39 8.27 -10.34
C PHE A 182 3.73 6.89 -10.91
N GLU A 183 3.33 5.82 -10.23
CA GLU A 183 3.43 4.43 -10.68
C GLU A 183 2.58 4.18 -11.91
N VAL A 184 1.34 4.69 -11.95
CA VAL A 184 0.50 4.64 -13.16
C VAL A 184 1.18 5.36 -14.31
N TYR A 185 1.70 6.56 -14.09
CA TYR A 185 2.38 7.30 -15.16
C TYR A 185 3.60 6.55 -15.68
N THR A 186 4.43 6.02 -14.77
CA THR A 186 5.61 5.22 -15.13
C THR A 186 5.24 3.95 -15.89
N ALA A 187 4.07 3.36 -15.61
CA ALA A 187 3.58 2.16 -16.28
C ALA A 187 3.16 2.43 -17.74
N ILE A 188 2.49 3.55 -18.00
CA ILE A 188 1.78 3.78 -19.28
C ILE A 188 2.36 4.91 -20.13
N LEU A 189 3.24 5.75 -19.56
CA LEU A 189 3.87 6.89 -20.21
C LEU A 189 5.39 6.69 -20.29
N LYS A 190 5.98 7.14 -21.38
CA LYS A 190 7.43 7.34 -21.46
C LYS A 190 7.80 8.67 -20.78
N PRO A 191 9.05 8.83 -20.33
CA PRO A 191 9.54 10.15 -19.92
C PRO A 191 9.24 11.19 -21.00
N HIS A 192 8.76 12.36 -20.58
CA HIS A 192 8.31 13.47 -21.44
C HIS A 192 7.04 13.23 -22.27
N ASP A 193 6.35 12.10 -22.12
CA ASP A 193 4.98 11.99 -22.65
C ASP A 193 4.06 13.00 -21.95
N ARG A 194 2.97 13.34 -22.66
CA ARG A 194 2.09 14.44 -22.31
C ARG A 194 0.94 14.00 -21.42
N ILE A 195 0.65 14.77 -20.38
CA ILE A 195 -0.40 14.51 -19.40
C ILE A 195 -1.24 15.76 -19.16
N MET A 196 -2.56 15.60 -19.01
CA MET A 196 -3.46 16.69 -18.63
C MET A 196 -4.20 16.36 -17.34
N GLY A 197 -4.25 17.32 -16.41
CA GLY A 197 -4.97 17.24 -15.14
C GLY A 197 -5.55 18.61 -14.78
N LEU A 198 -6.48 18.66 -13.81
CA LEU A 198 -7.06 19.92 -13.36
C LEU A 198 -5.98 20.82 -12.74
N ASP A 199 -5.99 22.12 -13.07
CA ASP A 199 -5.02 23.08 -12.54
C ASP A 199 -5.08 23.13 -11.00
N LEU A 200 -3.91 23.24 -10.34
CA LEU A 200 -3.83 23.19 -8.89
C LEU A 200 -4.67 24.30 -8.21
N PRO A 201 -4.62 25.57 -8.65
CA PRO A 201 -5.46 26.63 -8.06
C PRO A 201 -6.96 26.47 -8.37
N HIS A 202 -7.30 25.62 -9.35
CA HIS A 202 -8.68 25.31 -9.76
C HIS A 202 -9.19 24.01 -9.12
N GLY A 203 -8.51 23.52 -8.09
CA GLY A 203 -8.95 22.37 -7.30
C GLY A 203 -8.27 21.05 -7.65
N GLY A 204 -7.28 21.05 -8.55
CA GLY A 204 -6.46 19.88 -8.88
C GLY A 204 -5.59 19.39 -7.72
N HIS A 205 -4.68 18.46 -8.01
CA HIS A 205 -3.70 17.97 -7.03
C HIS A 205 -2.28 18.01 -7.58
N LEU A 206 -1.29 18.19 -6.70
CA LEU A 206 0.13 18.27 -7.07
C LEU A 206 0.59 17.07 -7.91
N SER A 207 0.12 15.85 -7.61
CA SER A 207 0.50 14.65 -8.36
C SER A 207 -0.04 14.61 -9.79
N HIS A 208 -0.98 15.47 -10.18
CA HIS A 208 -1.50 15.53 -11.55
C HIS A 208 -0.63 16.40 -12.48
N GLY A 209 0.39 17.05 -11.92
CA GLY A 209 1.26 18.00 -12.62
C GLY A 209 1.04 19.41 -12.09
N PHE A 210 2.12 20.05 -11.67
CA PHE A 210 2.11 21.45 -11.29
C PHE A 210 3.45 22.11 -11.60
N MET A 211 3.38 23.21 -12.32
CA MET A 211 4.52 24.08 -12.59
C MET A 211 4.06 25.54 -12.63
N THR A 212 5.01 26.41 -12.30
CA THR A 212 4.89 27.86 -12.46
C THR A 212 5.70 28.28 -13.69
N PRO A 213 5.56 29.52 -14.19
CA PRO A 213 6.39 30.01 -15.30
C PRO A 213 7.90 29.91 -15.06
N LYS A 214 8.34 29.84 -13.80
CA LYS A 214 9.76 29.79 -13.41
C LYS A 214 10.27 28.41 -13.05
N ARG A 215 9.38 27.47 -12.68
CA ARG A 215 9.79 26.20 -12.06
C ARG A 215 8.71 25.12 -12.18
N ARG A 216 9.16 23.90 -12.52
CA ARG A 216 8.41 22.65 -12.33
C ARG A 216 8.45 22.24 -10.86
N VAL A 217 7.28 22.18 -10.22
CA VAL A 217 7.15 21.99 -8.77
C VAL A 217 6.88 20.53 -8.44
N SER A 218 5.95 19.91 -9.16
CA SER A 218 5.61 18.50 -9.00
C SER A 218 6.62 17.59 -9.70
N GLY A 219 6.91 16.43 -9.12
CA GLY A 219 7.65 15.35 -9.79
C GLY A 219 7.02 14.96 -11.12
N THR A 220 5.68 14.94 -11.20
CA THR A 220 4.96 14.68 -12.46
C THR A 220 5.38 15.65 -13.55
N SER A 221 5.43 16.95 -13.27
CA SER A 221 5.85 17.95 -14.25
C SER A 221 7.35 17.94 -14.52
N ILE A 222 8.17 17.33 -13.67
CA ILE A 222 9.62 17.19 -13.90
C ILE A 222 9.89 16.06 -14.89
N TYR A 223 9.22 14.92 -14.74
CA TYR A 223 9.46 13.72 -15.56
C TYR A 223 8.53 13.59 -16.79
N PHE A 224 7.38 14.26 -16.77
CA PHE A 224 6.39 14.27 -17.85
C PHE A 224 6.02 15.69 -18.25
N GLU A 225 5.48 15.86 -19.46
CA GLU A 225 5.03 17.16 -19.95
C GLU A 225 3.56 17.38 -19.56
N SER A 226 3.32 18.06 -18.45
CA SER A 226 1.97 18.34 -17.96
C SER A 226 1.41 19.65 -18.51
N MET A 227 0.14 19.67 -18.94
CA MET A 227 -0.60 20.91 -19.22
C MET A 227 -1.93 20.89 -18.46
N PRO A 228 -2.27 21.93 -17.68
CA PRO A 228 -3.52 21.92 -16.93
C PRO A 228 -4.73 22.17 -17.83
N TYR A 229 -5.87 21.60 -17.47
CA TYR A 229 -7.19 22.14 -17.84
C TYR A 229 -7.79 22.89 -16.64
N ARG A 230 -8.79 23.74 -16.89
CA ARG A 230 -9.30 24.69 -15.89
C ARG A 230 -10.82 24.60 -15.73
N LEU A 231 -11.28 25.32 -14.72
CA LEU A 231 -12.70 25.63 -14.55
C LEU A 231 -13.07 26.83 -15.43
N ASP A 232 -14.32 26.87 -15.86
CA ASP A 232 -14.99 28.11 -16.21
C ASP A 232 -15.25 28.89 -14.91
N GLU A 233 -14.53 29.99 -14.73
CA GLU A 233 -14.59 30.81 -13.51
C GLU A 233 -15.97 31.43 -13.26
N SER A 234 -16.82 31.55 -14.30
CA SER A 234 -18.18 32.08 -14.14
C SER A 234 -19.15 31.07 -13.53
N THR A 235 -18.93 29.77 -13.75
CA THR A 235 -19.79 28.68 -13.27
C THR A 235 -19.16 27.88 -12.13
N GLY A 236 -17.83 27.92 -12.01
CA GLY A 236 -17.05 27.08 -11.11
C GLY A 236 -17.03 25.60 -11.50
N LEU A 237 -17.41 25.27 -12.75
CA LEU A 237 -17.40 23.92 -13.30
C LEU A 237 -16.20 23.72 -14.22
N VAL A 238 -15.75 22.49 -14.43
CA VAL A 238 -14.72 22.19 -15.43
C VAL A 238 -15.19 22.70 -16.81
N ASP A 239 -14.33 23.47 -17.48
CA ASP A 239 -14.58 23.92 -18.85
C ASP A 239 -14.21 22.79 -19.81
N TYR A 240 -15.15 21.87 -20.03
CA TYR A 240 -14.95 20.70 -20.87
C TYR A 240 -14.72 21.05 -22.34
N ASP A 241 -15.27 22.16 -22.82
CA ASP A 241 -15.09 22.60 -24.20
C ASP A 241 -13.68 23.15 -24.43
N MET A 242 -13.13 23.88 -23.46
CA MET A 242 -11.74 24.30 -23.49
C MET A 242 -10.79 23.12 -23.29
N LEU A 243 -11.12 22.18 -22.40
CA LEU A 243 -10.37 20.93 -22.25
C LEU A 243 -10.28 20.18 -23.59
N GLU A 244 -11.39 20.02 -24.32
CA GLU A 244 -11.40 19.36 -25.64
C GLU A 244 -10.50 20.08 -26.65
N LYS A 245 -10.69 21.41 -26.80
CA LYS A 245 -9.89 22.22 -27.73
C LYS A 245 -8.39 22.12 -27.44
N THR A 246 -8.02 22.22 -26.16
CA THR A 246 -6.61 22.18 -25.74
C THR A 246 -6.04 20.76 -25.80
N ALA A 247 -6.82 19.73 -25.54
CA ALA A 247 -6.41 18.33 -25.70
C ALA A 247 -6.09 18.00 -27.17
N ILE A 248 -6.87 18.50 -28.14
CA ILE A 248 -6.59 18.30 -29.57
C ILE A 248 -5.23 18.89 -29.97
N LEU A 249 -4.89 20.07 -29.45
CA LEU A 249 -3.62 20.75 -29.73
C LEU A 249 -2.45 20.10 -28.99
N PHE A 250 -2.64 19.78 -27.72
CA PHE A 250 -1.60 19.26 -26.85
C PHE A 250 -1.39 17.75 -27.02
N ARG A 251 -2.37 17.00 -27.49
CA ARG A 251 -2.29 15.53 -27.73
C ARG A 251 -1.76 14.78 -26.51
N PRO A 252 -2.44 14.86 -25.34
CA PRO A 252 -2.05 14.09 -24.17
C PRO A 252 -2.11 12.59 -24.45
N LYS A 253 -1.27 11.83 -23.75
CA LYS A 253 -1.37 10.37 -23.67
C LYS A 253 -2.24 9.92 -22.51
N LEU A 254 -2.39 10.77 -21.50
CA LEU A 254 -3.23 10.55 -20.34
C LEU A 254 -3.99 11.82 -19.97
N ILE A 255 -5.28 11.68 -19.72
CA ILE A 255 -6.14 12.71 -19.11
C ILE A 255 -6.57 12.20 -17.74
N ILE A 256 -6.39 13.03 -16.71
CA ILE A 256 -6.80 12.73 -15.34
C ILE A 256 -8.10 13.46 -15.04
N ALA A 257 -9.16 12.73 -14.70
CA ALA A 257 -10.29 13.23 -13.93
C ALA A 257 -9.96 13.10 -12.44
N GLY A 258 -9.96 14.17 -11.67
CA GLY A 258 -9.62 14.10 -10.26
C GLY A 258 -9.36 15.46 -9.66
N ALA A 259 -9.69 15.61 -8.38
CA ALA A 259 -9.59 16.88 -7.69
C ALA A 259 -9.39 16.71 -6.18
N SER A 260 -8.77 17.71 -5.58
CA SER A 260 -8.69 17.87 -4.12
C SER A 260 -9.76 18.82 -3.60
N ALA A 261 -10.07 19.88 -4.36
CA ALA A 261 -10.97 20.95 -3.94
C ALA A 261 -11.96 21.31 -5.07
N TYR A 262 -12.76 20.33 -5.48
CA TYR A 262 -13.83 20.52 -6.47
C TYR A 262 -15.14 19.94 -5.90
N PRO A 263 -16.16 20.76 -5.62
CA PRO A 263 -17.36 20.34 -4.89
C PRO A 263 -18.44 19.71 -5.77
N ARG A 264 -18.12 19.37 -7.03
CA ARG A 264 -19.05 18.81 -8.02
C ARG A 264 -18.53 17.48 -8.54
N ASP A 265 -19.42 16.70 -9.12
CA ASP A 265 -19.03 15.48 -9.83
C ASP A 265 -18.38 15.83 -11.18
N PHE A 266 -17.58 14.91 -11.70
CA PHE A 266 -17.04 15.02 -13.06
C PHE A 266 -18.07 14.49 -14.07
N ASP A 267 -18.13 15.10 -15.24
CA ASP A 267 -18.86 14.56 -16.38
C ASP A 267 -18.01 13.46 -17.03
N TYR A 268 -18.06 12.26 -16.47
CA TYR A 268 -17.30 11.11 -16.96
C TYR A 268 -17.59 10.75 -18.42
N PRO A 269 -18.84 10.77 -18.92
CA PRO A 269 -19.13 10.63 -20.35
C PRO A 269 -18.35 11.65 -21.20
N ARG A 270 -18.37 12.93 -20.82
CA ARG A 270 -17.66 13.98 -21.56
C ARG A 270 -16.16 13.81 -21.50
N MET A 271 -15.61 13.45 -20.34
CA MET A 271 -14.18 13.15 -20.18
C MET A 271 -13.74 11.97 -21.06
N ARG A 272 -14.54 10.90 -21.13
CA ARG A 272 -14.27 9.73 -21.99
C ARG A 272 -14.27 10.11 -23.47
N GLN A 273 -15.27 10.87 -23.91
CA GLN A 273 -15.35 11.36 -25.30
C GLN A 273 -14.08 12.14 -25.69
N ILE A 274 -13.62 13.04 -24.81
CA ILE A 274 -12.42 13.85 -25.07
C ILE A 274 -11.16 12.96 -25.12
N ALA A 275 -11.02 12.02 -24.18
CA ALA A 275 -9.90 11.10 -24.16
C ALA A 275 -9.86 10.22 -25.43
N ASP A 276 -11.01 9.71 -25.89
CA ASP A 276 -11.13 8.94 -27.12
C ASP A 276 -10.76 9.77 -28.37
N ALA A 277 -11.22 11.02 -28.44
CA ALA A 277 -10.97 11.90 -29.58
C ALA A 277 -9.48 12.17 -29.83
N VAL A 278 -8.64 12.11 -28.79
CA VAL A 278 -7.19 12.33 -28.87
C VAL A 278 -6.35 11.06 -28.72
N GLY A 279 -7.00 9.90 -28.53
CA GLY A 279 -6.34 8.61 -28.30
C GLY A 279 -5.55 8.56 -26.98
N ALA A 280 -6.11 9.12 -25.91
CA ALA A 280 -5.55 9.12 -24.57
C ALA A 280 -6.21 8.07 -23.67
N LEU A 281 -5.46 7.57 -22.69
CA LEU A 281 -6.03 6.86 -21.55
C LEU A 281 -6.76 7.86 -20.65
N LEU A 282 -7.87 7.41 -20.05
CA LEU A 282 -8.60 8.18 -19.03
C LEU A 282 -8.33 7.57 -17.66
N MET A 283 -7.81 8.38 -16.75
CA MET A 283 -7.54 7.99 -15.37
C MET A 283 -8.43 8.80 -14.42
N MET A 284 -9.05 8.13 -13.44
CA MET A 284 -9.69 8.81 -12.31
C MET A 284 -8.79 8.76 -11.08
N ASP A 285 -8.48 9.90 -10.48
CA ASP A 285 -8.00 9.97 -9.09
C ASP A 285 -9.17 10.29 -8.16
N MET A 286 -9.73 9.24 -7.55
CA MET A 286 -10.88 9.35 -6.66
C MET A 286 -10.48 9.51 -5.18
N ALA A 287 -9.27 9.95 -4.86
CA ALA A 287 -8.76 10.03 -3.49
C ALA A 287 -9.74 10.69 -2.50
N HIS A 288 -10.37 11.81 -2.86
CA HIS A 288 -11.31 12.53 -1.99
C HIS A 288 -12.68 11.84 -1.88
N ILE A 289 -13.12 11.12 -2.91
CA ILE A 289 -14.49 10.60 -3.00
C ILE A 289 -14.59 9.07 -2.92
N SER A 290 -13.50 8.35 -2.70
CA SER A 290 -13.50 6.87 -2.73
C SER A 290 -14.47 6.23 -1.75
N GLY A 291 -14.67 6.81 -0.57
CA GLY A 291 -15.71 6.36 0.36
C GLY A 291 -17.13 6.55 -0.20
N LEU A 292 -17.38 7.66 -0.89
CA LEU A 292 -18.66 7.96 -1.53
C LEU A 292 -18.93 7.02 -2.71
N VAL A 293 -17.90 6.72 -3.51
CA VAL A 293 -17.98 5.78 -4.64
C VAL A 293 -18.25 4.36 -4.12
N ALA A 294 -17.50 3.90 -3.10
CA ALA A 294 -17.72 2.59 -2.48
C ALA A 294 -19.14 2.43 -1.90
N ALA A 295 -19.69 3.49 -1.30
CA ALA A 295 -21.07 3.52 -0.82
C ALA A 295 -22.14 3.69 -1.92
N SER A 296 -21.71 3.90 -3.17
CA SER A 296 -22.57 4.16 -4.34
C SER A 296 -23.52 5.35 -4.11
N VAL A 297 -22.99 6.47 -3.60
CA VAL A 297 -23.76 7.71 -3.36
C VAL A 297 -23.36 8.88 -4.28
N VAL A 298 -22.39 8.66 -5.18
CA VAL A 298 -21.96 9.56 -6.26
C VAL A 298 -21.89 8.78 -7.58
N ALA A 299 -21.63 9.45 -8.71
CA ALA A 299 -21.50 8.73 -9.97
C ALA A 299 -20.29 7.79 -9.97
N ASP A 300 -20.38 6.76 -10.81
CA ASP A 300 -19.42 5.65 -10.85
C ASP A 300 -18.34 5.89 -11.92
N PRO A 301 -17.08 6.20 -11.53
CA PRO A 301 -16.00 6.46 -12.47
C PRO A 301 -15.54 5.19 -13.22
N PHE A 302 -15.77 3.99 -12.67
CA PHE A 302 -15.33 2.72 -13.24
C PHE A 302 -16.06 2.37 -14.54
N LYS A 303 -17.18 3.03 -14.85
CA LYS A 303 -17.88 2.87 -16.13
C LYS A 303 -17.13 3.48 -17.32
N TYR A 304 -16.26 4.45 -17.08
CA TYR A 304 -15.66 5.28 -18.14
C TYR A 304 -14.13 5.23 -18.14
N CYS A 305 -13.52 5.18 -16.96
CA CYS A 305 -12.06 5.27 -16.82
C CYS A 305 -11.37 3.94 -17.12
N ASP A 306 -10.11 4.01 -17.55
CA ASP A 306 -9.27 2.85 -17.84
C ASP A 306 -8.45 2.44 -16.60
N VAL A 307 -8.06 3.45 -15.82
CA VAL A 307 -7.35 3.30 -14.54
C VAL A 307 -8.05 4.17 -13.50
N VAL A 308 -8.16 3.67 -12.27
CA VAL A 308 -8.66 4.44 -11.12
C VAL A 308 -7.68 4.34 -9.97
N THR A 309 -7.13 5.46 -9.53
CA THR A 309 -6.26 5.54 -8.35
C THR A 309 -7.02 6.12 -7.17
N THR A 310 -6.58 5.78 -5.96
CA THR A 310 -7.14 6.38 -4.76
C THR A 310 -6.19 6.31 -3.58
N THR A 311 -6.37 7.22 -2.64
CA THR A 311 -5.88 7.07 -1.27
C THR A 311 -6.85 6.30 -0.40
N THR A 312 -6.34 5.61 0.60
CA THR A 312 -7.16 4.78 1.49
C THR A 312 -7.65 5.47 2.77
N HIS A 313 -7.12 6.66 3.11
CA HIS A 313 -7.33 7.30 4.42
C HIS A 313 -8.44 8.37 4.50
N LYS A 314 -8.82 8.99 3.37
CA LYS A 314 -9.74 10.14 3.34
C LYS A 314 -11.20 9.74 3.59
N SER A 315 -12.09 9.92 2.62
CA SER A 315 -13.49 9.48 2.75
C SER A 315 -13.63 7.96 2.93
N LEU A 316 -12.66 7.16 2.47
CA LEU A 316 -12.63 5.71 2.71
C LEU A 316 -12.32 5.33 4.17
N ARG A 317 -11.68 6.23 4.94
CA ARG A 317 -11.45 6.10 6.40
C ARG A 317 -10.54 4.93 6.83
N GLY A 318 -9.68 4.45 5.94
CA GLY A 318 -8.70 3.39 6.18
C GLY A 318 -7.33 3.89 6.67
N PRO A 319 -6.29 3.05 6.59
CA PRO A 319 -4.93 3.47 6.92
C PRO A 319 -4.37 4.40 5.83
N ARG A 320 -3.20 5.00 6.06
CA ARG A 320 -2.47 5.71 4.99
C ARG A 320 -1.88 4.69 4.01
N GLY A 321 -2.28 4.77 2.75
CA GLY A 321 -1.92 3.88 1.66
C GLY A 321 -2.55 4.35 0.35
N GLY A 322 -2.27 3.64 -0.73
CA GLY A 322 -2.87 3.84 -2.06
C GLY A 322 -3.36 2.53 -2.67
N MET A 323 -4.28 2.64 -3.64
CA MET A 323 -4.68 1.53 -4.51
C MET A 323 -4.72 2.00 -5.95
N ILE A 324 -4.39 1.10 -6.87
CA ILE A 324 -4.51 1.32 -8.31
C ILE A 324 -5.41 0.22 -8.89
N PHE A 325 -6.59 0.59 -9.35
CA PHE A 325 -7.49 -0.28 -10.11
C PHE A 325 -7.24 -0.08 -11.60
N PHE A 326 -7.33 -1.16 -12.37
CA PHE A 326 -7.11 -1.13 -13.81
C PHE A 326 -8.00 -2.13 -14.54
N LYS A 327 -8.38 -1.81 -15.77
CA LYS A 327 -9.00 -2.78 -16.68
C LYS A 327 -8.02 -3.91 -16.99
N LYS A 328 -8.52 -5.14 -17.04
CA LYS A 328 -7.73 -6.32 -17.44
C LYS A 328 -7.62 -6.46 -18.95
N ASP A 329 -8.64 -6.05 -19.69
CA ASP A 329 -8.57 -6.03 -21.15
C ASP A 329 -7.55 -4.97 -21.62
N PRO A 330 -6.82 -5.23 -22.72
CA PRO A 330 -5.81 -4.29 -23.21
C PRO A 330 -6.47 -2.98 -23.66
N VAL A 331 -5.93 -1.84 -23.20
CA VAL A 331 -6.45 -0.51 -23.55
C VAL A 331 -5.40 0.22 -24.37
N LEU A 332 -5.76 0.64 -25.58
CA LEU A 332 -4.83 1.30 -26.53
C LEU A 332 -3.53 0.49 -26.76
N GLY A 333 -3.62 -0.83 -26.73
CA GLY A 333 -2.48 -1.75 -26.89
C GLY A 333 -1.61 -1.94 -25.65
N VAL A 334 -2.04 -1.45 -24.48
CA VAL A 334 -1.34 -1.59 -23.21
C VAL A 334 -2.01 -2.65 -22.33
N GLU A 335 -1.24 -3.65 -21.91
CA GLU A 335 -1.61 -4.63 -20.88
C GLU A 335 -1.46 -3.99 -19.49
N LEU A 336 -2.49 -3.27 -19.04
CA LEU A 336 -2.43 -2.44 -17.82
C LEU A 336 -2.03 -3.22 -16.58
N GLU A 337 -2.52 -4.45 -16.41
CA GLU A 337 -2.19 -5.29 -15.26
C GLU A 337 -0.67 -5.54 -15.14
N SER A 338 -0.05 -5.97 -16.23
CA SER A 338 1.40 -6.23 -16.24
C SER A 338 2.19 -4.93 -16.11
N ALA A 339 1.79 -3.88 -16.83
CA ALA A 339 2.49 -2.60 -16.83
C ALA A 339 2.49 -1.95 -15.42
N ILE A 340 1.32 -1.87 -14.79
CA ILE A 340 1.15 -1.23 -13.48
C ILE A 340 1.84 -2.06 -12.40
N ASN A 341 1.63 -3.38 -12.37
CA ASN A 341 2.27 -4.21 -11.36
C ASN A 341 3.81 -4.12 -11.43
N ASN A 342 4.39 -4.12 -12.64
CA ASN A 342 5.84 -3.97 -12.82
C ASN A 342 6.36 -2.57 -12.46
N ALA A 343 5.56 -1.52 -12.67
CA ALA A 343 5.92 -0.16 -12.28
C ALA A 343 5.92 0.01 -10.76
N VAL A 344 4.94 -0.56 -10.06
CA VAL A 344 4.91 -0.60 -8.59
C VAL A 344 6.13 -1.36 -8.08
N PHE A 345 6.32 -2.60 -8.52
CA PHE A 345 7.48 -3.42 -8.19
C PHE A 345 7.89 -4.28 -9.40
N PRO A 346 9.17 -4.29 -9.82
CA PRO A 346 10.34 -3.71 -9.16
C PRO A 346 10.66 -2.26 -9.58
N GLY A 347 9.76 -1.58 -10.30
CA GLY A 347 10.05 -0.28 -10.89
C GLY A 347 10.36 0.83 -9.88
N LEU A 348 9.47 1.03 -8.90
CA LEU A 348 9.52 2.20 -8.02
C LEU A 348 9.55 1.87 -6.52
N GLN A 349 9.02 0.71 -6.11
CA GLN A 349 9.02 0.27 -4.72
C GLN A 349 9.82 -1.04 -4.55
N GLY A 350 10.17 -1.35 -3.29
CA GLY A 350 10.74 -2.63 -2.86
C GLY A 350 9.71 -3.48 -2.10
N GLY A 351 10.04 -3.93 -0.89
CA GLY A 351 9.13 -4.71 -0.04
C GLY A 351 7.82 -3.97 0.33
N PRO A 352 6.64 -4.59 0.17
CA PRO A 352 5.37 -3.96 0.48
C PRO A 352 5.11 -3.83 1.99
N HIS A 353 4.31 -2.82 2.38
CA HIS A 353 3.94 -2.60 3.77
C HIS A 353 2.75 -3.47 4.19
N ASN A 354 3.02 -4.74 4.52
CA ASN A 354 1.99 -5.74 4.81
C ASN A 354 1.04 -5.36 5.96
N HIS A 355 1.53 -4.66 6.98
CA HIS A 355 0.72 -4.15 8.09
C HIS A 355 -0.32 -3.11 7.63
N THR A 356 0.06 -2.23 6.69
CA THR A 356 -0.87 -1.29 6.03
C THR A 356 -1.88 -2.02 5.15
N ILE A 357 -1.45 -3.04 4.40
CA ILE A 357 -2.35 -3.89 3.60
C ILE A 357 -3.36 -4.62 4.51
N GLY A 358 -2.92 -5.06 5.71
CA GLY A 358 -3.76 -5.61 6.76
C GLY A 358 -4.84 -4.64 7.22
N GLY A 359 -4.44 -3.42 7.61
CA GLY A 359 -5.38 -2.35 7.96
C GLY A 359 -6.35 -2.00 6.82
N LEU A 360 -5.87 -2.01 5.58
CA LEU A 360 -6.69 -1.75 4.40
C LEU A 360 -7.75 -2.85 4.20
N ALA A 361 -7.37 -4.12 4.32
CA ALA A 361 -8.32 -5.23 4.24
C ALA A 361 -9.43 -5.12 5.29
N VAL A 362 -9.12 -4.65 6.50
CA VAL A 362 -10.10 -4.37 7.57
C VAL A 362 -11.03 -3.23 7.15
N CYS A 363 -10.47 -2.12 6.67
CA CYS A 363 -11.24 -0.96 6.20
C CYS A 363 -12.21 -1.33 5.07
N LEU A 364 -11.75 -2.08 4.06
CA LEU A 364 -12.56 -2.47 2.90
C LEU A 364 -13.73 -3.40 3.26
N LYS A 365 -13.57 -4.21 4.32
CA LYS A 365 -14.71 -4.98 4.87
C LYS A 365 -15.77 -4.06 5.46
N HIS A 366 -15.35 -3.04 6.21
CA HIS A 366 -16.27 -2.06 6.77
C HIS A 366 -16.93 -1.18 5.68
N ALA A 367 -16.20 -0.83 4.62
CA ALA A 367 -16.74 -0.06 3.50
C ALA A 367 -17.93 -0.73 2.79
N GLN A 368 -18.03 -2.07 2.87
CA GLN A 368 -19.15 -2.86 2.33
C GLN A 368 -20.36 -2.92 3.27
N SER A 369 -20.28 -2.39 4.49
CA SER A 369 -21.36 -2.51 5.47
C SER A 369 -22.48 -1.48 5.24
N PRO A 370 -23.74 -1.81 5.58
CA PRO A 370 -24.84 -0.85 5.52
C PRO A 370 -24.58 0.43 6.33
N GLU A 371 -23.92 0.30 7.49
CA GLU A 371 -23.59 1.42 8.38
C GLU A 371 -22.62 2.39 7.71
N PHE A 372 -21.65 1.89 6.93
CA PHE A 372 -20.75 2.74 6.16
C PHE A 372 -21.50 3.53 5.09
N LYS A 373 -22.44 2.90 4.39
CA LYS A 373 -23.30 3.60 3.42
C LYS A 373 -24.17 4.67 4.08
N VAL A 374 -24.70 4.42 5.27
CA VAL A 374 -25.43 5.43 6.06
C VAL A 374 -24.50 6.59 6.46
N TYR A 375 -23.28 6.29 6.90
CA TYR A 375 -22.27 7.30 7.21
C TYR A 375 -21.98 8.20 5.99
N GLN A 376 -21.71 7.61 4.83
CA GLN A 376 -21.41 8.38 3.61
C GLN A 376 -22.60 9.20 3.12
N ASN A 377 -23.83 8.72 3.26
CA ASN A 377 -25.03 9.50 2.92
C ASN A 377 -25.18 10.78 3.76
N LYS A 378 -24.70 10.78 5.01
CA LYS A 378 -24.70 11.99 5.86
C LYS A 378 -23.62 12.99 5.44
N SER A 379 -22.52 12.50 4.86
CA SER A 379 -21.40 13.32 4.38
C SER A 379 -21.59 13.82 2.95
N ALA A 380 -22.44 13.16 2.15
CA ALA A 380 -22.73 13.57 0.79
C ALA A 380 -23.56 14.86 0.76
N CYS A 381 -22.97 15.95 0.24
CA CYS A 381 -23.73 17.14 -0.14
C CYS A 381 -24.61 16.80 -1.34
N LYS A 382 -25.84 16.33 -1.10
CA LYS A 382 -26.82 16.19 -2.17
C LYS A 382 -27.24 17.60 -2.63
N PRO A 383 -27.33 17.87 -3.95
CA PRO A 383 -27.93 19.11 -4.40
C PRO A 383 -29.34 19.21 -3.80
N ILE A 384 -29.60 20.32 -3.11
CA ILE A 384 -30.96 20.70 -2.74
C ILE A 384 -31.67 20.94 -4.07
N GLY A 385 -32.61 20.05 -4.40
CA GLY A 385 -33.35 20.07 -5.66
C GLY A 385 -34.23 21.29 -5.84
#